data_AF-A0A7W1SX05-F1
#
_entry.id   AF-A0A7W1SX05-F1
#
_cell.length_a   1.000
_cell.length_b   1.000
_cell.length_c   1.000
_cell.angle_alpha   90.00
_cell.angle_beta   90.00
_cell.angle_gamma   90.00
#
_symmetry.space_group_name_H-M   'P 1'
#
loop_
_entity.id
_entity.type
_entity.pdbx_description
1 polymer ?
#
loop_
_entity_poly.entity_id
_entity_poly.type
_entity_poly.pdbx_seq_one_letter_code
_entity_poly.pdbx_strand_id
1 'polypeptide(L)'
;MRPTEVDHVRLAYSLFDEVLAPLACDKRQAGASPYFPAGPDPTAASYFLPSPVRKMTPTEFQFPGGGSASGLIADLAKHWSEEGEVVLAAITPRLTAIADALSQAAASQDGSIDIFCYTLF
;
A
#
# COMPACT_ATOMS: atom_id res chain seq x y z
N MET A 1 7.47 23.64 -7.33
CA MET A 1 7.32 22.34 -6.64
C MET A 1 7.38 22.58 -5.15
N ARG A 2 6.40 22.11 -4.37
CA ARG A 2 6.38 22.30 -2.91
C ARG A 2 7.29 21.25 -2.25
N PRO A 3 8.10 21.60 -1.24
CA PRO A 3 9.12 20.70 -0.68
C PRO A 3 8.56 19.38 -0.11
N THR A 4 7.33 19.38 0.40
CA THR A 4 6.66 18.19 0.98
C THR A 4 6.20 17.15 -0.06
N GLU A 5 6.03 17.57 -1.32
CA GLU A 5 5.62 16.68 -2.41
C GLU A 5 6.76 15.75 -2.84
N VAL A 6 8.01 16.18 -2.63
CA VAL A 6 9.22 15.42 -2.98
C VAL A 6 9.55 14.37 -1.92
N ASP A 7 9.20 14.61 -0.65
CA ASP A 7 9.64 13.76 0.45
C ASP A 7 8.91 12.42 0.52
N HIS A 8 7.58 12.39 0.39
CA HIS A 8 6.83 11.12 0.43
C HIS A 8 7.16 10.23 -0.78
N VAL A 9 7.35 10.83 -1.96
CA VAL A 9 7.77 10.12 -3.17
C VAL A 9 9.16 9.51 -3.01
N ARG A 10 10.12 10.29 -2.48
CA ARG A 10 11.48 9.81 -2.19
C ARG A 10 11.49 8.66 -1.17
N LEU A 11 10.69 8.79 -0.10
CA LEU A 11 10.56 7.74 0.92
C LEU A 11 9.92 6.47 0.34
N ALA A 12 8.92 6.61 -0.53
CA ALA A 12 8.29 5.49 -1.21
C ALA A 12 9.26 4.75 -2.15
N TYR A 13 10.06 5.48 -2.94
CA TYR A 13 11.10 4.87 -3.78
C TYR A 13 12.15 4.15 -2.94
N SER A 14 12.65 4.77 -1.87
CA SER A 14 13.62 4.15 -0.96
C SER A 14 13.06 2.87 -0.32
N LEU A 15 11.79 2.87 0.12
CA LEU A 15 11.15 1.65 0.62
C LEU A 15 11.08 0.55 -0.44
N PHE A 16 10.73 0.90 -1.68
CA PHE A 16 10.63 -0.07 -2.76
C PHE A 16 12.00 -0.63 -3.15
N ASP A 17 12.95 0.24 -3.48
CA ASP A 17 14.25 -0.14 -4.03
C ASP A 17 15.16 -0.80 -3.00
N GLU A 18 15.13 -0.35 -1.74
CA GLU A 18 16.03 -0.87 -0.70
C GLU A 18 15.44 -2.06 0.06
N VAL A 19 14.12 -2.23 0.05
CA VAL A 19 13.47 -3.26 0.88
C VAL A 19 12.59 -4.19 0.06
N LEU A 20 11.54 -3.68 -0.59
CA LEU A 20 10.55 -4.56 -1.23
C LEU A 20 11.12 -5.32 -2.43
N ALA A 21 11.90 -4.64 -3.29
CA ALA A 21 12.53 -5.26 -4.46
C ALA A 21 13.58 -6.33 -4.09
N PRO A 22 14.51 -6.07 -3.15
CA PRO A 22 15.40 -7.11 -2.63
C PRO A 22 14.64 -8.30 -2.04
N LEU A 23 13.64 -8.06 -1.18
CA LEU A 23 12.89 -9.16 -0.56
C LEU A 23 12.10 -10.01 -1.57
N ALA A 24 11.51 -9.38 -2.59
CA ALA A 24 10.86 -10.11 -3.67
C ALA A 24 11.85 -10.92 -4.50
N CYS A 25 13.07 -10.41 -4.69
CA CYS A 25 14.15 -11.12 -5.37
C CYS A 25 14.58 -12.35 -4.55
N ASP A 26 14.83 -12.19 -3.25
CA ASP A 26 15.24 -13.26 -2.34
C ASP A 26 14.19 -14.38 -2.29
N LYS A 27 12.91 -14.02 -2.17
CA LYS A 27 11.82 -15.01 -2.24
C LYS A 27 11.81 -15.79 -3.55
N ARG A 28 12.00 -15.11 -4.67
CA ARG A 28 12.06 -15.74 -5.99
C ARG A 28 13.25 -16.70 -6.09
N GLN A 29 14.41 -16.31 -5.59
CA GLN A 29 15.60 -17.16 -5.56
C GLN A 29 15.41 -18.38 -4.66
N ALA A 30 14.67 -18.23 -3.55
CA ALA A 30 14.29 -19.32 -2.66
C ALA A 30 13.19 -20.24 -3.24
N GLY A 31 12.68 -19.97 -4.45
CA GLY A 31 11.60 -20.75 -5.06
C GLY A 31 10.21 -20.51 -4.45
N ALA A 32 10.08 -19.50 -3.59
CA ALA A 32 8.80 -19.06 -3.03
C ALA A 32 8.08 -18.12 -4.00
N SER A 33 6.75 -18.01 -3.84
CA SER A 33 5.97 -17.04 -4.62
C SER A 33 6.42 -15.61 -4.26
N PRO A 34 6.82 -14.79 -5.24
CA PRO A 34 7.24 -13.43 -4.98
C PRO A 34 6.04 -12.56 -4.57
N TYR A 35 6.30 -11.46 -3.86
CA TYR A 35 5.25 -10.51 -3.45
C TYR A 35 4.56 -9.82 -4.63
N PHE A 36 5.29 -9.64 -5.74
CA PHE A 36 4.78 -9.04 -6.96
C PHE A 36 5.43 -9.68 -8.18
N PRO A 37 4.72 -9.71 -9.32
CA PRO A 37 5.24 -10.26 -10.56
C PRO A 37 6.42 -9.42 -11.07
N ALA A 38 7.41 -10.08 -11.70
CA ALA A 38 8.58 -9.40 -12.28
C ALA A 38 8.23 -8.61 -13.56
N GLY A 39 7.08 -8.89 -14.15
CA GLY A 39 6.61 -8.31 -15.39
C GLY A 39 5.22 -8.83 -15.72
N PRO A 40 4.64 -8.39 -16.84
CA PRO A 40 3.38 -8.91 -17.29
C PRO A 40 3.48 -10.43 -17.53
N ASP A 41 2.41 -11.14 -17.18
CA ASP A 41 2.25 -12.55 -17.40
C ASP A 41 1.73 -12.71 -18.84
N PRO A 42 2.55 -13.26 -19.76
CA PRO A 42 2.15 -13.40 -21.15
C PRO A 42 1.00 -14.41 -21.34
N THR A 43 0.70 -15.22 -20.33
CA THR A 43 -0.38 -16.21 -20.35
C THR A 43 -1.70 -15.66 -19.79
N ALA A 44 -1.65 -14.54 -19.07
CA ALA A 44 -2.83 -13.91 -18.52
C ALA A 44 -3.60 -13.13 -19.59
N ALA A 45 -4.79 -13.62 -19.95
CA ALA A 45 -5.70 -12.90 -20.86
C ALA A 45 -6.28 -11.62 -20.22
N SER A 46 -6.34 -11.58 -18.89
CA SER A 46 -6.82 -10.44 -18.11
C SER A 46 -6.33 -10.55 -16.67
N TYR A 47 -6.02 -9.40 -16.05
CA TYR A 47 -5.79 -9.29 -14.60
C TYR A 47 -7.07 -9.01 -13.82
N PHE A 48 -8.18 -8.73 -14.51
CA PHE A 48 -9.47 -8.53 -13.87
C PHE A 48 -10.04 -9.88 -13.44
N LEU A 49 -10.09 -10.08 -12.13
CA LEU A 49 -10.85 -11.17 -11.54
C LEU A 49 -12.31 -10.73 -11.37
N PRO A 50 -13.29 -11.48 -11.89
CA PRO A 50 -14.69 -11.20 -11.62
C PRO A 50 -14.94 -11.42 -10.12
N SER A 51 -15.49 -10.40 -9.44
CA SER A 51 -15.87 -10.57 -8.04
C SER A 51 -16.96 -11.63 -7.92
N PRO A 52 -16.76 -12.70 -7.11
CA PRO A 52 -17.78 -13.72 -6.90
C PRO A 52 -18.98 -13.18 -6.10
N VAL A 53 -18.81 -12.05 -5.42
CA VAL A 53 -19.82 -11.45 -4.54
C VAL A 53 -20.42 -10.21 -5.21
N ARG A 54 -21.72 -10.24 -5.49
CA ARG A 54 -22.48 -9.12 -6.10
C ARG A 54 -23.05 -8.13 -5.09
N LYS A 55 -22.88 -8.37 -3.80
CA LYS A 55 -23.50 -7.56 -2.74
C LYS A 55 -22.52 -7.35 -1.60
N MET A 56 -22.14 -6.09 -1.38
CA MET A 56 -21.32 -5.71 -0.24
C MET A 56 -22.18 -5.69 1.03
N THR A 57 -21.63 -6.21 2.11
CA THR A 57 -22.12 -6.16 3.48
C THR A 57 -21.63 -4.87 4.15
N PRO A 58 -22.36 -4.31 5.12
CA PRO A 58 -21.94 -3.09 5.83
C PRO A 58 -20.55 -3.20 6.49
N THR A 59 -20.15 -4.41 6.88
CA THR A 59 -18.83 -4.71 7.46
C THR A 59 -17.67 -4.51 6.48
N GLU A 60 -17.90 -4.68 5.18
CA GLU A 60 -16.88 -4.45 4.15
C GLU A 60 -16.59 -2.96 3.91
N PHE A 61 -17.43 -2.06 4.45
CA PHE A 61 -17.20 -0.62 4.45
C PHE A 61 -16.45 -0.13 5.69
N GLN A 62 -16.14 -1.02 6.64
CA GLN A 62 -15.40 -0.64 7.84
C GLN A 62 -13.90 -0.58 7.51
N PHE A 63 -13.31 0.59 7.70
CA PHE A 63 -11.87 0.75 7.53
C PHE A 63 -11.13 0.04 8.68
N PRO A 64 -10.27 -0.95 8.40
CA PRO A 64 -9.46 -1.61 9.43
C PRO A 64 -8.53 -0.61 10.12
N GLY A 65 -8.04 -0.91 11.32
CA GLY A 65 -7.14 0.02 12.01
C GLY A 65 -7.81 1.29 12.56
N GLY A 66 -9.10 1.22 12.89
CA GLY A 66 -9.82 2.31 13.56
C GLY A 66 -9.97 3.59 12.73
N GLY A 67 -9.90 3.50 11.40
CA GLY A 67 -10.09 4.66 10.51
C GLY A 67 -8.84 5.52 10.30
N SER A 68 -7.65 5.06 10.71
CA SER A 68 -6.42 5.85 10.67
C SER A 68 -5.29 5.14 9.93
N ALA A 69 -4.38 5.91 9.32
CA ALA A 69 -3.19 5.35 8.68
C ALA A 69 -2.29 4.61 9.67
N SER A 70 -2.14 5.13 10.89
CA SER A 70 -1.36 4.48 11.96
C SER A 70 -1.97 3.15 12.39
N GLY A 71 -3.29 3.07 12.54
CA GLY A 71 -3.95 1.81 12.86
C GLY A 71 -3.89 0.81 11.72
N LEU A 72 -4.00 1.26 10.46
CA LEU A 72 -3.79 0.37 9.30
C LEU A 72 -2.37 -0.22 9.30
N ILE A 73 -1.35 0.60 9.56
CA ILE A 73 0.04 0.14 9.63
C ILE A 73 0.25 -0.85 10.78
N ALA A 74 -0.40 -0.63 11.93
CA ALA A 74 -0.34 -1.56 13.06
C ALA A 74 -1.01 -2.91 12.74
N ASP A 75 -2.17 -2.89 12.09
CA ASP A 75 -2.86 -4.11 11.67
C ASP A 75 -2.05 -4.89 10.62
N LEU A 76 -1.41 -4.18 9.67
CA LEU A 76 -0.48 -4.79 8.71
C LEU A 76 0.73 -5.42 9.39
N ALA A 77 1.32 -4.75 10.39
CA ALA A 77 2.43 -5.28 11.18
C ALA A 77 2.08 -6.63 11.82
N LYS A 78 0.89 -6.67 12.41
CA LYS A 78 0.36 -7.86 13.07
C LYS A 78 0.13 -8.97 12.06
N HIS A 79 -0.58 -8.67 10.97
CA HIS A 79 -0.87 -9.63 9.91
C HIS A 79 0.41 -10.25 9.33
N TRP A 80 1.41 -9.43 8.97
CA TRP A 80 2.68 -9.95 8.46
C TRP A 80 3.45 -10.77 9.49
N SER A 81 3.39 -10.41 10.78
CA SER A 81 4.00 -11.23 11.82
C SER A 81 3.32 -12.60 11.95
N GLU A 82 2.00 -12.66 11.84
CA GLU A 82 1.22 -13.90 11.90
C GLU A 82 1.48 -14.82 10.69
N GLU A 83 1.70 -14.23 9.51
CA GLU A 83 2.10 -14.96 8.29
C GLU A 83 3.60 -15.35 8.27
N GLY A 84 4.36 -14.99 9.31
CA GLY A 84 5.81 -15.28 9.40
C GLY A 84 6.69 -14.33 8.58
N GLU A 85 6.11 -13.26 8.03
CA GLU A 85 6.80 -12.22 7.26
C GLU A 85 7.44 -11.16 8.17
N VAL A 86 8.34 -11.60 9.05
CA VAL A 86 8.96 -10.76 10.09
C VAL A 86 9.67 -9.54 9.50
N VAL A 87 10.25 -9.66 8.31
CA VAL A 87 10.93 -8.54 7.65
C VAL A 87 9.94 -7.48 7.17
N LEU A 88 8.75 -7.87 6.71
CA LEU A 88 7.69 -6.94 6.36
C LEU A 88 7.10 -6.28 7.61
N ALA A 89 6.92 -7.03 8.70
CA ALA A 89 6.51 -6.42 9.96
C ALA A 89 7.52 -5.35 10.45
N ALA A 90 8.81 -5.57 10.22
CA ALA A 90 9.87 -4.64 10.62
C ALA A 90 9.94 -3.34 9.80
N ILE A 91 9.30 -3.25 8.62
CA ILE A 91 9.28 -2.02 7.81
C ILE A 91 8.25 -0.99 8.28
N THR A 92 7.45 -1.32 9.29
CA THR A 92 6.38 -0.46 9.82
C THR A 92 6.83 0.96 10.17
N PRO A 93 8.03 1.24 10.73
CA PRO A 93 8.47 2.62 10.94
C PRO A 93 8.66 3.41 9.64
N ARG A 94 9.10 2.75 8.56
CA ARG A 94 9.25 3.40 7.24
C ARG A 94 7.87 3.72 6.64
N LEU A 95 6.89 2.82 6.82
CA LEU A 95 5.50 3.06 6.41
C LEU A 95 4.88 4.23 7.17
N THR A 96 5.13 4.33 8.48
CA THR A 96 4.67 5.47 9.28
C THR A 96 5.28 6.78 8.78
N ALA A 97 6.58 6.82 8.49
CA ALA A 97 7.23 8.01 7.94
C ALA A 97 6.62 8.46 6.59
N ILE A 98 6.26 7.52 5.72
CA ILE A 98 5.57 7.81 4.46
C ILE A 98 4.16 8.35 4.74
N ALA A 99 3.40 7.72 5.64
CA ALA A 99 2.04 8.16 5.99
C ALA A 99 2.04 9.56 6.62
N ASP A 100 3.02 9.88 7.46
CA ASP A 100 3.19 11.20 8.05
C ASP A 100 3.53 12.25 6.98
N ALA A 101 4.43 11.93 6.05
CA ALA A 101 4.78 12.81 4.93
C ALA A 101 3.59 13.07 3.99
N LEU A 102 2.79 12.04 3.72
CA LEU A 102 1.54 12.16 2.95
C LEU A 102 0.52 13.04 3.66
N SER A 103 0.35 12.85 4.98
CA SER A 103 -0.59 13.64 5.78
C SER A 103 -0.20 15.12 5.81
N GLN A 104 1.10 15.42 5.91
CA GLN A 104 1.61 16.79 5.84
C GLN A 104 1.44 17.41 4.44
N ALA A 105 1.66 16.64 3.37
CA ALA A 105 1.43 17.09 2.01
C ALA A 105 -0.07 17.37 1.76
N ALA A 106 -0.96 16.51 2.24
CA ALA A 106 -2.41 16.68 2.15
C ALA A 106 -2.91 17.90 2.93
N ALA A 107 -2.40 18.12 4.15
CA ALA A 107 -2.72 19.33 4.93
C ALA A 107 -2.25 20.63 4.27
N SER A 108 -1.26 20.54 3.36
CA SER A 108 -0.74 21.68 2.59
C SER A 108 -1.52 21.93 1.30
N GLN A 109 -2.39 21.01 0.88
CA GLN A 109 -3.31 21.23 -0.22
C GLN A 109 -4.56 21.91 0.35
N ASP A 110 -4.74 23.20 0.04
CA ASP A 110 -6.06 23.86 0.15
C ASP A 110 -7.06 22.92 -0.50
N GLY A 111 -8.08 22.48 0.24
CA GLY A 111 -9.01 21.42 -0.15
C GLY A 111 -9.87 21.72 -1.39
N SER A 112 -9.26 22.08 -2.52
CA SER A 112 -9.88 22.08 -3.83
C SER A 112 -10.10 20.64 -4.23
N ILE A 113 -11.21 20.10 -3.75
CA ILE A 113 -11.81 18.91 -4.30
C ILE A 113 -12.23 19.28 -5.72
N ASP A 114 -11.60 18.66 -6.70
CA ASP A 114 -11.96 18.83 -8.10
C ASP A 114 -13.40 18.32 -8.30
N ILE A 115 -14.19 19.04 -9.09
CA ILE A 115 -15.63 18.81 -9.29
C ILE A 115 -15.93 17.38 -9.79
N PHE A 116 -14.92 16.71 -10.35
CA PHE A 116 -15.01 15.33 -10.81
C PHE A 116 -15.28 14.31 -9.69
N CYS A 117 -15.02 14.62 -8.41
CA CYS A 117 -15.36 13.74 -7.29
C CYS A 117 -16.88 13.53 -7.08
N TYR A 118 -17.74 14.37 -7.70
CA TYR A 118 -19.20 14.26 -7.57
C TYR A 118 -19.93 13.68 -8.80
N THR A 119 -19.22 13.30 -9.87
CA THR A 119 -19.88 12.84 -11.12
C THR A 119 -19.93 11.33 -11.33
N LEU A 120 -19.47 10.54 -10.34
CA LEU A 120 -19.56 9.07 -10.38
C LEU A 120 -20.12 8.52 -9.06
N PHE A 121 -21.37 8.87 -8.77
CA PHE A 121 -22.27 8.09 -7.91
C PHE A 121 -23.63 7.99 -8.58
#